data_AF-A0A9P8DHS2-F1
#
_entry.id   AF-A0A9P8DHS2-F1
#
_cell.length_a   1.000
_cell.length_b   1.000
_cell.length_c   1.000
_cell.angle_alpha   90.00
_cell.angle_beta   90.00
_cell.angle_gamma   90.00
#
_symmetry.space_group_name_H-M   'P 1'
#
loop_
_entity.id
_entity.type
_entity.pdbx_description
1 polymer ?
#
loop_
_entity_poly.entity_id
_entity_poly.type
_entity_poly.pdbx_seq_one_letter_code
_entity_poly.pdbx_strand_id
1 'polypeptide(L)'
;MSNCLSQTSSSLERPLEPATHSANEMSILTMLTSYAGSQFLFFYIAIFVFTLLPWAIHFSRLGLREDSAIPLANPPNSLFGTGKTRRNFVKLSREILAKARSLFPNEPFRLITDWGEVLILPPEFADEIRNDPRLSFSKAAMQDNHAGIPGFETVALVGREDQLIQKVARKQLTKHLCEFFRQPVRTAH
;
A
#
# COMPACT_ATOMS: atom_id res chain seq x y z
N MET A 1 89.17 64.84 28.60
CA MET A 1 89.37 64.15 29.90
C MET A 1 87.96 63.94 30.45
N SER A 2 87.42 62.77 30.71
CA SER A 2 88.01 61.44 30.93
C SER A 2 86.92 60.39 30.75
N ASN A 3 87.41 59.22 30.37
CA ASN A 3 86.75 57.97 30.05
C ASN A 3 86.17 57.21 31.27
N CYS A 4 85.04 56.51 31.01
CA CYS A 4 84.81 55.08 31.28
C CYS A 4 84.47 54.52 32.69
N LEU A 5 83.62 53.48 32.60
CA LEU A 5 83.39 52.31 33.48
C LEU A 5 82.52 52.47 34.73
N SER A 6 81.35 51.82 34.72
CA SER A 6 81.23 50.54 35.42
C SER A 6 80.02 49.75 34.94
N GLN A 7 80.30 48.48 34.66
CA GLN A 7 79.36 47.42 34.32
C GLN A 7 79.22 46.57 35.58
N THR A 8 78.01 46.37 36.11
CA THR A 8 77.73 45.25 37.03
C THR A 8 76.30 44.77 36.87
N SER A 9 76.21 43.46 36.68
CA SER A 9 75.05 42.60 36.51
C SER A 9 74.10 42.58 37.71
N SER A 10 72.79 42.56 37.46
CA SER A 10 71.85 41.81 38.28
C SER A 10 70.81 41.12 37.41
N SER A 11 70.85 39.80 37.42
CA SER A 11 69.80 38.91 36.95
C SER A 11 68.53 39.17 37.77
N LEU A 12 67.39 39.39 37.11
CA LEU A 12 66.09 39.22 37.76
C LEU A 12 65.05 38.76 36.72
N GLU A 13 64.69 37.48 36.86
CA GLU A 13 63.45 36.80 36.45
C GLU A 13 62.70 37.32 35.22
N ARG A 14 62.82 36.59 34.10
CA ARG A 14 61.79 36.63 33.04
C ARG A 14 60.52 35.96 33.59
N PRO A 15 59.34 36.61 33.52
CA PRO A 15 58.08 35.98 33.88
C PRO A 15 57.83 34.80 32.93
N LEU A 16 57.41 33.66 33.47
CA LEU A 16 56.95 32.52 32.70
C LEU A 16 55.68 32.93 31.94
N GLU A 17 55.81 33.20 30.63
CA GLU A 17 54.65 33.47 29.76
C GLU A 17 53.68 32.27 29.81
N PRO A 18 52.38 32.49 30.09
CA PRO A 18 51.40 31.41 30.06
C PRO A 18 51.17 30.94 28.62
N ALA A 19 50.90 29.63 28.47
CA ALA A 19 50.75 28.88 27.23
C ALA A 19 49.61 29.33 26.29
N THR A 20 49.65 30.57 25.80
CA THR A 20 48.67 31.17 24.88
C THR A 20 48.75 30.58 23.47
N HIS A 21 49.93 30.12 23.04
CA HIS A 21 50.13 29.54 21.71
C HIS A 21 49.44 28.17 21.55
N SER A 22 49.42 27.35 22.61
CA SER A 22 48.81 26.01 22.57
C SER A 22 47.28 26.05 22.57
N ALA A 23 46.68 26.97 23.33
CA ALA A 23 45.23 27.14 23.41
C ALA A 23 44.62 27.65 22.08
N ASN A 24 45.33 28.54 21.39
CA ASN A 24 44.86 29.11 20.12
C ASN A 24 44.94 28.09 18.97
N GLU A 25 46.01 27.29 18.91
CA GLU A 25 46.17 26.20 17.95
C GLU A 25 45.07 25.13 18.12
N MET A 26 44.80 24.73 19.38
CA MET A 26 43.75 23.76 19.69
C MET A 26 42.34 24.28 19.38
N SER A 27 42.11 25.59 19.56
CA SER A 27 40.84 26.25 19.21
C SER A 27 40.61 26.33 17.69
N ILE A 28 41.67 26.58 16.91
CA ILE A 28 41.58 26.63 15.45
C ILE A 28 41.35 25.21 14.88
N LEU A 29 42.07 24.21 15.38
CA LEU A 29 41.90 22.82 14.94
C LEU A 29 40.51 22.26 15.27
N THR A 30 39.95 22.59 16.44
CA THR A 30 38.57 22.21 16.79
C THR A 30 37.52 22.93 15.94
N MET A 31 37.75 24.20 15.60
CA MET A 31 36.87 24.96 14.72
C MET A 31 36.91 24.44 13.27
N LEU A 32 38.10 24.12 12.74
CA LEU A 32 38.28 23.57 11.39
C LEU A 32 37.74 22.14 11.25
N THR A 33 37.93 21.29 12.26
CA THR A 33 37.39 19.91 12.25
C THR A 33 35.86 19.91 12.37
N SER A 34 35.28 20.83 13.17
CA SER A 34 33.83 21.04 13.26
C SER A 34 33.25 21.56 11.95
N TYR A 35 33.90 22.52 11.30
CA TYR A 35 33.48 23.08 10.02
C TYR A 35 33.56 22.05 8.90
N ALA A 36 34.66 21.30 8.81
CA ALA A 36 34.82 20.24 7.82
C ALA A 36 33.74 19.16 7.99
N GLY A 37 33.49 18.69 9.23
CA GLY A 37 32.42 17.72 9.52
C GLY A 37 31.03 18.21 9.14
N SER A 38 30.73 19.49 9.35
CA SER A 38 29.46 20.13 8.97
C SER A 38 29.27 20.18 7.46
N GLN A 39 30.31 20.54 6.71
CA GLN A 39 30.25 20.58 5.24
C GLN A 39 30.00 19.20 4.65
N PHE A 40 30.69 18.17 5.14
CA PHE A 40 30.47 16.80 4.69
C PHE A 40 29.04 16.31 4.95
N LEU A 41 28.44 16.70 6.08
CA LEU A 41 27.06 16.33 6.43
C LEU A 41 26.05 16.85 5.40
N PHE A 42 26.20 18.09 4.91
CA PHE A 42 25.34 18.63 3.86
C PHE A 42 25.52 17.89 2.53
N PHE A 43 26.75 17.50 2.17
CA PHE A 43 26.99 16.68 0.98
C PHE A 43 26.35 15.30 1.08
N TYR A 44 26.41 14.65 2.26
CA TYR A 44 25.74 13.38 2.48
C TYR A 44 24.21 13.49 2.41
N ILE A 45 23.62 14.54 3.01
CA ILE A 45 22.17 14.80 2.87
C ILE A 45 21.80 15.04 1.41
N ALA A 46 22.58 15.85 0.68
CA ALA A 46 22.32 16.12 -0.72
C ALA A 46 22.39 14.82 -1.55
N ILE A 47 23.44 14.00 -1.39
CA ILE A 47 23.58 12.72 -2.09
C ILE A 47 22.42 11.77 -1.74
N PHE A 48 22.04 11.69 -0.46
CA PHE A 48 20.92 10.86 -0.01
C PHE A 48 19.59 11.32 -0.63
N VAL A 49 19.34 12.62 -0.70
CA VAL A 49 18.16 13.20 -1.36
C VAL A 49 18.20 12.94 -2.87
N PHE A 50 19.33 13.16 -3.53
CA PHE A 50 19.48 12.95 -4.97
C PHE A 50 19.50 11.48 -5.39
N THR A 51 19.69 10.53 -4.46
CA THR A 51 19.68 9.08 -4.76
C THR A 51 18.41 8.41 -4.26
N LEU A 52 18.04 8.56 -2.98
CA LEU A 52 16.86 7.91 -2.43
C LEU A 52 15.55 8.53 -2.88
N LEU A 53 15.50 9.84 -3.11
CA LEU A 53 14.26 10.48 -3.54
C LEU A 53 13.87 10.05 -4.97
N PRO A 54 14.78 10.06 -5.97
CA PRO A 54 14.48 9.46 -7.26
C PRO A 54 14.40 7.93 -7.23
N TRP A 55 15.13 7.22 -6.37
CA TRP A 55 14.95 5.76 -6.21
C TRP A 55 13.58 5.42 -5.63
N ALA A 56 13.09 6.16 -4.63
CA ALA A 56 11.76 6.01 -4.06
C ALA A 56 10.67 6.43 -5.06
N ILE A 57 10.90 7.49 -5.86
CA ILE A 57 10.00 7.87 -6.96
C ILE A 57 10.00 6.78 -8.05
N HIS A 58 11.14 6.22 -8.40
CA HIS A 58 11.26 5.14 -9.38
C HIS A 58 10.58 3.87 -8.87
N PHE A 59 10.81 3.50 -7.61
CA PHE A 59 10.20 2.34 -6.95
C PHE A 59 8.70 2.50 -6.75
N SER A 60 8.22 3.68 -6.37
CA SER A 60 6.79 3.98 -6.29
C SER A 60 6.14 4.00 -7.68
N ARG A 61 6.83 4.46 -8.72
CA ARG A 61 6.36 4.34 -10.11
C ARG A 61 6.35 2.90 -10.61
N LEU A 62 7.29 2.04 -10.17
CA LEU A 62 7.28 0.61 -10.47
C LEU A 62 6.10 -0.11 -9.81
N GLY A 63 5.67 0.31 -8.61
CA GLY A 63 4.49 -0.25 -7.93
C GLY A 63 3.13 0.31 -8.37
N LEU A 64 3.11 1.41 -9.12
CA LEU A 64 1.87 2.12 -9.53
C LEU A 64 1.56 2.03 -11.03
N ARG A 65 2.44 1.44 -11.85
CA ARG A 65 2.21 1.20 -13.28
C ARG A 65 1.80 -0.24 -13.54
N GLU A 66 0.61 -0.60 -13.09
CA GLU A 66 -0.19 -1.55 -13.86
C GLU A 66 -0.89 -0.73 -14.95
N ASP A 67 -0.20 -0.49 -16.07
CA ASP A 67 -0.87 -0.26 -17.36
C ASP A 67 -1.58 -1.58 -17.70
N SER A 68 -2.69 -1.86 -17.02
CA SER A 68 -3.48 -3.05 -17.31
C SER A 68 -4.06 -2.87 -18.70
N ALA A 69 -3.83 -3.86 -19.57
CA ALA A 69 -4.47 -3.93 -20.88
C ALA A 69 -6.02 -3.81 -20.81
N ILE A 70 -6.57 -4.05 -19.62
CA ILE A 70 -8.00 -4.01 -19.33
C ILE A 70 -8.41 -2.60 -18.86
N PRO A 71 -9.39 -1.95 -19.52
CA PRO A 71 -9.79 -0.59 -19.21
C PRO A 71 -10.49 -0.48 -17.85
N LEU A 72 -10.22 0.62 -17.13
CA LEU A 72 -10.92 0.96 -15.88
C LEU A 72 -12.16 1.81 -16.19
N ALA A 73 -13.35 1.27 -15.95
CA ALA A 73 -14.61 1.91 -16.33
C ALA A 73 -15.04 3.07 -15.42
N ASN A 74 -14.51 3.15 -14.20
CA ASN A 74 -14.78 4.25 -13.26
C ASN A 74 -13.47 4.84 -12.69
N PRO A 75 -12.71 5.62 -13.48
CA PRO A 75 -11.44 6.15 -13.03
C PRO A 75 -11.59 7.01 -11.76
N PRO A 76 -10.58 7.02 -10.87
CA PRO A 76 -10.58 7.88 -9.70
C PRO A 76 -10.61 9.34 -10.12
N ASN A 77 -11.48 10.11 -9.46
CA ASN A 77 -11.63 11.55 -9.73
C ASN A 77 -10.68 12.43 -8.91
N SER A 78 -9.71 11.83 -8.20
CA SER A 78 -8.77 12.52 -7.33
C SER A 78 -7.40 11.86 -7.39
N LEU A 79 -6.35 12.68 -7.36
CA LEU A 79 -4.96 12.23 -7.22
C LEU A 79 -4.65 11.71 -5.80
N PHE A 80 -5.51 12.02 -4.82
CA PHE A 80 -5.35 11.65 -3.42
C PHE A 80 -6.09 10.36 -3.02
N GLY A 81 -6.54 9.57 -4.01
CA GLY A 81 -7.05 8.21 -3.79
C GLY A 81 -8.45 7.94 -4.32
N THR A 82 -8.94 6.72 -4.08
CA THR A 82 -10.16 6.14 -4.69
C THR A 82 -11.43 6.29 -3.85
N GLY A 83 -11.34 6.91 -2.66
CA GLY A 83 -12.45 6.92 -1.68
C GLY A 83 -13.75 7.56 -2.18
N LYS A 84 -13.67 8.62 -3.00
CA LYS A 84 -14.87 9.23 -3.61
C LYS A 84 -15.49 8.32 -4.67
N THR A 85 -14.67 7.67 -5.49
CA THR A 85 -15.13 6.69 -6.48
C THR A 85 -15.79 5.49 -5.82
N ARG A 86 -15.19 4.96 -4.75
CA ARG A 86 -15.77 3.88 -3.93
C ARG A 86 -17.15 4.27 -3.37
N ARG A 87 -17.26 5.47 -2.77
CA ARG A 87 -18.55 5.97 -2.26
C ARG A 87 -19.60 6.16 -3.37
N ASN A 88 -19.17 6.63 -4.53
CA ASN A 88 -20.06 6.76 -5.68
C ASN A 88 -20.53 5.38 -6.17
N PHE A 89 -19.64 4.38 -6.18
CA PHE A 89 -20.01 3.01 -6.52
C PHE A 89 -21.07 2.45 -5.57
N VAL A 90 -20.90 2.61 -4.26
CA VAL A 90 -21.91 2.16 -3.27
C VAL A 90 -23.28 2.79 -3.52
N LYS A 91 -23.34 4.05 -3.97
CA LYS A 91 -24.60 4.75 -4.23
C LYS A 91 -25.22 4.45 -5.60
N LEU A 92 -24.39 4.29 -6.63
CA LEU A 92 -24.80 4.28 -8.04
C LEU A 92 -24.30 3.03 -8.79
N SER A 93 -24.07 1.92 -8.07
CA SER A 93 -23.47 0.68 -8.60
C SER A 93 -24.15 0.19 -9.87
N ARG A 94 -25.50 0.15 -9.86
CA ARG A 94 -26.31 -0.28 -11.01
C ARG A 94 -26.09 0.59 -12.25
N GLU A 95 -26.05 1.91 -12.07
CA GLU A 95 -25.87 2.85 -13.18
C GLU A 95 -24.44 2.80 -13.72
N ILE A 96 -23.46 2.73 -12.83
CA ILE A 96 -22.05 2.61 -13.19
C ILE A 96 -21.82 1.30 -13.97
N LEU A 97 -22.40 0.19 -13.51
CA LEU A 97 -22.27 -1.10 -14.19
C LEU A 97 -22.99 -1.12 -15.53
N ALA A 98 -24.19 -0.54 -15.62
CA ALA A 98 -24.92 -0.41 -16.89
C ALA A 98 -24.14 0.42 -17.91
N LYS A 99 -23.58 1.55 -17.47
CA LYS A 99 -22.71 2.41 -18.29
C LYS A 99 -21.43 1.69 -18.71
N ALA A 100 -20.78 0.96 -17.79
CA ALA A 100 -19.57 0.21 -18.10
C ALA A 100 -19.85 -0.86 -19.17
N ARG A 101 -20.95 -1.61 -19.03
CA ARG A 101 -21.37 -2.62 -20.02
C ARG A 101 -21.72 -2.02 -21.38
N SER A 102 -22.25 -0.80 -21.43
CA SER A 102 -22.53 -0.12 -22.71
C SER A 102 -21.26 0.42 -23.38
N LEU A 103 -20.22 0.74 -22.60
CA LEU A 103 -18.93 1.20 -23.11
C LEU A 103 -18.04 0.06 -23.59
N PHE A 104 -18.10 -1.09 -22.92
CA PHE A 104 -17.25 -2.27 -23.17
C PHE A 104 -18.13 -3.51 -23.46
N PRO A 105 -18.81 -3.57 -24.62
CA PRO A 105 -19.64 -4.72 -24.97
C PRO A 105 -18.76 -5.95 -25.24
N ASN A 106 -19.01 -7.05 -24.53
CA ASN A 106 -18.24 -8.31 -24.63
C ASN A 106 -16.74 -8.19 -24.34
N GLU A 107 -16.30 -7.08 -23.75
CA GLU A 107 -14.90 -6.87 -23.36
C GLU A 107 -14.76 -6.92 -21.84
N PRO A 108 -13.64 -7.45 -21.32
CA PRO A 108 -13.34 -7.36 -19.90
C PRO A 108 -13.07 -5.90 -19.52
N PHE A 109 -13.51 -5.50 -18.32
CA PHE A 109 -13.24 -4.17 -17.78
C PHE A 109 -13.06 -4.22 -16.26
N ARG A 110 -12.31 -3.26 -15.72
CA ARG A 110 -12.09 -3.11 -14.27
C ARG A 110 -13.05 -2.10 -13.68
N LEU A 111 -13.41 -2.27 -12.42
CA LEU A 111 -14.18 -1.32 -11.63
C LEU A 111 -13.61 -1.19 -10.22
N ILE A 112 -13.45 0.05 -9.76
CA ILE A 112 -13.26 0.37 -8.34
C ILE A 112 -14.60 0.23 -7.63
N THR A 113 -14.71 -0.78 -6.77
CA THR A 113 -15.88 -1.08 -5.96
C THR A 113 -15.63 -0.79 -4.48
N ASP A 114 -16.61 -1.13 -3.63
CA ASP A 114 -16.42 -1.17 -2.19
C ASP A 114 -15.51 -2.29 -1.70
N TRP A 115 -15.28 -3.33 -2.49
CA TRP A 115 -14.36 -4.42 -2.19
C TRP A 115 -12.94 -4.15 -2.70
N GLY A 116 -12.72 -2.99 -3.34
CA GLY A 116 -11.49 -2.67 -4.04
C GLY A 116 -11.68 -2.75 -5.55
N GLU A 117 -10.60 -2.92 -6.29
CA GLU A 117 -10.69 -3.13 -7.72
C GLU A 117 -11.13 -4.55 -8.07
N VAL A 118 -12.18 -4.64 -8.87
CA VAL A 118 -12.74 -5.90 -9.35
C VAL A 118 -12.65 -5.93 -10.87
N LEU A 119 -12.16 -7.06 -11.39
CA LEU A 119 -12.20 -7.38 -12.81
C LEU A 119 -13.56 -8.00 -13.15
N ILE A 120 -14.25 -7.40 -14.11
CA ILE A 120 -15.49 -7.95 -14.67
C ILE A 120 -15.19 -8.62 -15.99
N LEU A 121 -15.53 -9.90 -16.07
CA LEU A 121 -15.35 -10.72 -17.25
C LEU A 121 -16.67 -10.86 -18.03
N PRO A 122 -16.61 -10.92 -19.37
CA PRO A 122 -17.74 -11.29 -20.21
C PRO A 122 -18.31 -12.67 -19.85
N PRO A 123 -19.60 -12.92 -20.11
CA PRO A 123 -20.26 -14.18 -19.77
C PRO A 123 -19.65 -15.40 -20.49
N GLU A 124 -18.94 -15.20 -21.60
CA GLU A 124 -18.25 -16.25 -22.36
C GLU A 124 -17.21 -17.00 -21.51
N PHE A 125 -16.62 -16.33 -20.51
CA PHE A 125 -15.65 -16.95 -19.60
C PHE A 125 -16.30 -17.69 -18.43
N ALA A 126 -17.63 -17.68 -18.30
CA ALA A 126 -18.32 -18.24 -17.12
C ALA A 126 -18.05 -19.75 -16.94
N ASP A 127 -18.01 -20.51 -18.03
CA ASP A 127 -17.75 -21.95 -17.98
C ASP A 127 -16.30 -22.26 -17.61
N GLU A 128 -15.34 -21.47 -18.10
CA GLU A 128 -13.92 -21.62 -17.74
C GLU A 128 -13.70 -21.30 -16.25
N ILE A 129 -14.21 -20.16 -15.79
CA ILE A 129 -14.09 -19.71 -14.40
C ILE A 129 -14.69 -20.73 -13.43
N ARG A 130 -15.86 -21.30 -13.78
CA ARG A 130 -16.55 -22.26 -12.93
C ARG A 130 -15.79 -23.57 -12.77
N ASN A 131 -15.06 -23.98 -13.80
CA ASN A 131 -14.36 -25.26 -13.83
C ASN A 131 -12.90 -25.16 -13.36
N ASP A 132 -12.33 -23.94 -13.26
CA ASP A 132 -10.98 -23.75 -12.74
C ASP A 132 -10.96 -23.84 -11.19
N PRO A 133 -10.27 -24.84 -10.60
CA PRO A 133 -10.17 -24.97 -9.13
C PRO A 133 -9.44 -23.79 -8.47
N ARG A 134 -8.66 -23.00 -9.21
CA ARG A 134 -8.01 -21.78 -8.74
C ARG A 134 -9.01 -20.65 -8.53
N LEU A 135 -10.12 -20.65 -9.26
CA LEU A 135 -11.17 -19.61 -9.22
C LEU A 135 -12.38 -20.06 -8.39
N SER A 136 -12.11 -20.51 -7.16
CA SER A 136 -13.16 -20.97 -6.27
C SER A 136 -13.98 -19.82 -5.67
N PHE A 137 -15.25 -19.74 -6.04
CA PHE A 137 -16.21 -18.80 -5.47
C PHE A 137 -16.29 -18.88 -3.93
N SER A 138 -16.28 -20.10 -3.36
CA SER A 138 -16.34 -20.29 -1.91
C SER A 138 -15.13 -19.68 -1.20
N LYS A 139 -13.93 -19.84 -1.78
CA LYS A 139 -12.70 -19.27 -1.20
C LYS A 139 -12.71 -17.74 -1.26
N ALA A 140 -13.13 -17.16 -2.39
CA ALA A 140 -13.28 -15.71 -2.53
C ALA A 140 -14.30 -15.16 -1.52
N ALA A 141 -15.49 -15.79 -1.42
CA ALA A 141 -16.53 -15.37 -0.48
C ALA A 141 -16.07 -15.45 0.99
N MET A 142 -15.26 -16.46 1.36
CA MET A 142 -14.69 -16.57 2.70
C MET A 142 -13.69 -15.45 3.00
N GLN A 143 -12.86 -15.08 2.02
CA GLN A 143 -11.89 -13.99 2.16
C GLN A 143 -12.62 -12.65 2.31
N ASP A 144 -13.59 -12.37 1.43
CA ASP A 144 -14.38 -11.14 1.45
C ASP A 144 -15.17 -10.99 2.75
N ASN A 145 -15.79 -12.08 3.22
CA ASN A 145 -16.64 -12.04 4.41
C ASN A 145 -15.89 -12.40 5.71
N HIS A 146 -14.56 -12.27 5.72
CA HIS A 146 -13.73 -12.34 6.92
C HIS A 146 -13.92 -13.63 7.74
N ALA A 147 -14.03 -14.77 7.07
CA ALA A 147 -14.35 -16.06 7.68
C ALA A 147 -13.35 -16.51 8.78
N GLY A 148 -12.16 -15.92 8.84
CA GLY A 148 -11.14 -16.20 9.87
C GLY A 148 -11.26 -15.39 11.17
N ILE A 149 -12.18 -14.43 11.24
CA ILE A 149 -12.39 -13.61 12.45
C ILE A 149 -13.39 -14.32 13.38
N PRO A 150 -13.10 -14.46 14.69
CA PRO A 150 -14.07 -14.97 15.65
C PRO A 150 -15.40 -14.19 15.59
N GLY A 151 -16.53 -14.89 15.51
CA GLY A 151 -17.86 -14.34 15.28
C GLY A 151 -18.36 -14.35 13.83
N PHE A 152 -17.51 -14.72 12.86
CA PHE A 152 -17.87 -14.88 11.44
C PHE A 152 -17.73 -16.34 10.95
N GLU A 153 -17.76 -17.31 11.86
CA GLU A 153 -17.58 -18.74 11.58
C GLU A 153 -18.70 -19.32 10.69
N THR A 154 -19.87 -18.68 10.68
CA THR A 154 -20.98 -19.07 9.79
C THR A 154 -20.60 -18.93 8.31
N VAL A 155 -19.80 -17.93 7.97
CA VAL A 155 -19.23 -17.75 6.63
C VAL A 155 -18.29 -18.90 6.30
N ALA A 156 -17.43 -19.27 7.26
CA ALA A 156 -16.53 -20.41 7.11
C ALA A 156 -17.30 -21.71 6.90
N LEU A 157 -18.43 -21.89 7.60
CA LEU A 157 -19.31 -23.05 7.49
C LEU A 157 -19.97 -23.15 6.10
N VAL A 158 -20.38 -22.02 5.51
CA VAL A 158 -20.94 -21.97 4.15
C VAL A 158 -19.86 -22.22 3.10
N GLY A 159 -18.63 -21.73 3.31
CA GLY A 159 -17.52 -21.88 2.38
C GLY A 159 -16.80 -23.24 2.44
N ARG A 160 -17.24 -24.17 3.28
CA ARG A 160 -16.58 -25.48 3.46
C ARG A 160 -16.53 -26.29 2.16
N GLU A 161 -15.41 -26.99 1.97
CA GLU A 161 -15.17 -27.82 0.80
C GLU A 161 -16.13 -29.02 0.68
N ASP A 162 -16.63 -29.54 1.81
CA ASP A 162 -17.61 -30.62 1.84
C ASP A 162 -19.01 -30.22 1.35
N GLN A 163 -19.25 -28.90 1.19
CA GLN A 163 -20.50 -28.28 0.76
C GLN A 163 -21.73 -28.81 1.52
N LEU A 164 -21.56 -29.10 2.81
CA LEU A 164 -22.59 -29.77 3.60
C LEU A 164 -23.91 -29.00 3.61
N ILE A 165 -23.85 -27.69 3.85
CA ILE A 165 -25.03 -26.81 3.91
C ILE A 165 -25.74 -26.80 2.55
N GLN A 166 -24.99 -26.69 1.45
CA GLN A 166 -25.55 -26.72 0.10
C GLN A 166 -26.17 -28.09 -0.22
N LYS A 167 -25.54 -29.19 0.19
CA LYS A 167 -26.08 -30.55 -0.01
C LYS A 167 -27.39 -30.77 0.75
N VAL A 168 -27.44 -30.35 2.03
CA VAL A 168 -28.65 -30.46 2.84
C VAL A 168 -29.75 -29.58 2.28
N ALA A 169 -29.45 -28.31 1.94
CA ALA A 169 -30.41 -27.40 1.33
C ALA A 169 -30.97 -27.94 0.02
N ARG A 170 -30.11 -28.40 -0.91
CA ARG A 170 -30.54 -29.04 -2.17
C ARG A 170 -31.40 -30.27 -1.91
N LYS A 171 -31.00 -31.15 -0.99
CA LYS A 171 -31.76 -32.36 -0.65
C LYS A 171 -33.18 -32.01 -0.17
N GLN A 172 -33.31 -31.03 0.71
CA GLN A 172 -34.62 -30.60 1.22
C GLN A 172 -35.44 -29.90 0.13
N LEU A 173 -34.85 -29.00 -0.65
CA LEU A 173 -35.53 -28.33 -1.77
C LEU A 173 -36.04 -29.37 -2.78
N THR A 174 -35.20 -30.30 -3.24
CA THR A 174 -35.61 -31.35 -4.18
C THR A 174 -36.71 -32.22 -3.60
N LYS A 175 -36.64 -32.57 -2.31
CA LYS A 175 -37.69 -33.35 -1.65
C LYS A 175 -39.03 -32.63 -1.69
N HIS A 176 -39.07 -31.35 -1.28
CA HIS A 176 -40.29 -30.56 -1.26
C HIS A 176 -40.83 -30.26 -2.66
N LEU A 177 -39.95 -30.03 -3.64
CA LEU A 177 -40.36 -29.87 -5.04
C LEU A 177 -41.02 -31.15 -5.57
N CYS A 178 -40.39 -32.31 -5.34
CA CYS A 178 -40.98 -33.60 -5.71
C CYS A 178 -42.31 -33.86 -5.00
N GLU A 179 -42.41 -33.51 -3.72
CA GLU A 179 -43.66 -33.63 -2.96
C GLU A 179 -44.76 -32.73 -3.54
N PHE A 180 -44.44 -31.47 -3.85
CA PHE A 180 -45.36 -30.54 -4.48
C PHE A 180 -45.90 -31.06 -5.82
N PHE A 181 -45.03 -31.54 -6.71
CA PHE A 181 -45.45 -32.15 -7.98
C PHE A 181 -46.20 -33.48 -7.82
N ARG A 182 -46.05 -34.16 -6.67
CA ARG A 182 -46.74 -35.42 -6.37
C ARG A 182 -48.15 -35.19 -5.83
N GLN A 183 -48.51 -33.99 -5.38
CA GLN A 183 -49.87 -33.72 -4.93
C GLN A 183 -50.83 -33.77 -6.12
N PRO A 184 -51.86 -34.63 -6.09
CA PRO A 184 -52.90 -34.60 -7.12
C PRO A 184 -53.56 -33.22 -7.08
N VAL A 185 -53.76 -32.61 -8.24
CA VAL A 185 -54.53 -31.36 -8.37
C VAL A 185 -55.91 -31.63 -7.78
N ARG A 186 -56.16 -31.18 -6.55
CA ARG A 186 -57.51 -31.16 -5.99
C ARG A 186 -58.27 -30.10 -6.76
N THR A 187 -58.96 -30.53 -7.81
CA THR A 187 -60.06 -29.78 -8.39
C THR A 187 -61.14 -29.69 -7.31
N ALA A 188 -61.27 -28.52 -6.69
CA ALA A 188 -62.39 -28.22 -5.82
C ALA A 188 -63.67 -28.23 -6.69
N HIS A 189 -64.60 -29.12 -6.33
CA HIS A 189 -65.98 -29.11 -6.81
C HIS A 189 -66.80 -28.08 -6.04
#